data_AF-A0A6N6PSM6-F1
#
_entry.id   AF-A0A6N6PSM6-F1
#
_cell.length_a   1.000
_cell.length_b   1.000
_cell.length_c   1.000
_cell.angle_alpha   90.00
_cell.angle_beta   90.00
_cell.angle_gamma   90.00
#
_symmetry.space_group_name_H-M   'P 1'
#
loop_
_entity.id
_entity.type
_entity.pdbx_description
1 polymer ?
#
loop_
_entity_poly.entity_id
_entity_poly.type
_entity_poly.pdbx_seq_one_letter_code
_entity_poly.pdbx_strand_id
1 'polypeptide(L)'
;MIEFIGKFHPLFVHLPIGFFTLLGVFELLALRPNWKQLASANRVILLLTIPASLASVVCGWLLARGQEESSTLFWHRWLGTGVAAAAILLWIVRQRGWLRAYRRCLFGTYILLTVASHNGGSITHGENFLSWPRNPAPVKPLSNAELLAQPAYKTVIQPIFDKYCVSCHGTTKSKGALRMDTAEQLLKGGDSGSCLDPANAEESLLGKRVALPNDDDDHMPPDGKPQLSESQLAVLRWWLNAGAPTDKALGELKPTAEILVSIQTSLATPAPKGVEVQ
;
A
#
# COMPACT_ATOMS: atom_id res chain seq x y z
N MET A 1 12.84 -1.33 -19.38
CA MET A 1 14.15 -1.21 -18.67
C MET A 1 14.13 -0.11 -17.61
N ILE A 2 13.76 1.12 -17.96
CA ILE A 2 13.76 2.27 -17.03
C ILE A 2 12.86 2.05 -15.80
N GLU A 3 11.64 1.54 -15.99
CA GLU A 3 10.71 1.23 -14.89
C GLU A 3 11.22 0.14 -13.95
N PHE A 4 11.94 -0.84 -14.48
CA PHE A 4 12.53 -1.93 -13.69
C PHE A 4 13.62 -1.40 -12.75
N ILE A 5 14.45 -0.47 -13.21
CA ILE A 5 15.48 0.18 -12.38
C ILE A 5 14.83 0.98 -11.24
N GLY A 6 13.70 1.65 -11.51
CA GLY A 6 12.96 2.38 -10.48
C GLY A 6 12.52 1.51 -9.29
N LYS A 7 12.22 0.23 -9.51
CA LYS A 7 11.82 -0.72 -8.45
C LYS A 7 12.92 -0.97 -7.41
N PHE A 8 14.17 -0.63 -7.69
CA PHE A 8 15.26 -0.70 -6.72
C PHE A 8 15.32 0.50 -5.77
N HIS A 9 14.43 1.50 -5.91
CA HIS A 9 14.40 2.66 -5.02
C HIS A 9 14.34 2.28 -3.53
N PRO A 10 13.46 1.35 -3.08
CA PRO A 10 13.47 0.88 -1.70
C PRO A 10 14.79 0.23 -1.30
N LEU A 11 15.47 -0.51 -2.18
CA LEU A 11 16.79 -1.06 -1.85
C LEU A 11 17.81 0.04 -1.57
N PHE A 12 17.90 1.04 -2.47
CA PHE A 12 18.89 2.10 -2.35
C PHE A 12 18.60 3.12 -1.27
N VAL A 13 17.34 3.29 -0.82
CA VAL A 13 17.02 4.27 0.23
C VAL A 13 17.50 3.83 1.62
N HIS A 14 17.61 2.52 1.89
CA HIS A 14 18.06 2.03 3.19
C HIS A 14 19.55 2.31 3.45
N LEU A 15 20.38 2.32 2.40
CA LEU A 15 21.81 2.58 2.50
C LEU A 15 22.13 3.99 3.07
N PRO A 16 21.68 5.11 2.44
CA PRO A 16 21.94 6.44 2.97
C PRO A 16 21.27 6.66 4.34
N ILE A 17 20.08 6.08 4.61
CA ILE A 17 19.46 6.16 5.94
C ILE A 17 20.40 5.53 6.99
N GLY A 18 20.92 4.34 6.71
CA GLY A 18 21.89 3.66 7.58
C GLY A 18 23.16 4.48 7.79
N PHE A 19 23.73 5.04 6.72
CA PHE A 19 24.93 5.86 6.82
C PHE A 19 24.70 7.18 7.57
N PHE A 20 23.57 7.87 7.35
CA PHE A 20 23.21 9.04 8.14
C PHE A 20 23.07 8.68 9.61
N THR A 21 22.35 7.60 9.93
CA THR A 21 22.17 7.11 11.30
C THR A 21 23.52 6.85 11.97
N LEU A 22 24.41 6.14 11.28
CA LEU A 22 25.78 5.89 11.76
C LEU A 22 26.56 7.20 11.98
N LEU A 23 26.44 8.15 11.05
CA LEU A 23 27.06 9.48 11.14
C LEU A 23 26.59 10.25 12.38
N GLY A 24 25.30 10.18 12.72
CA GLY A 24 24.76 10.80 13.94
C GLY A 24 25.24 10.13 15.20
N VAL A 25 25.21 8.79 15.24
CA VAL A 25 25.73 8.00 16.38
C VAL A 25 27.21 8.32 16.62
N PHE A 26 28.03 8.33 15.57
CA PHE A 26 29.45 8.64 15.70
C PHE A 26 29.70 10.07 16.14
N GLU A 27 28.94 11.04 15.62
CA GLU A 27 29.06 12.44 16.05
C GLU A 27 28.66 12.63 17.52
N LEU A 28 27.61 11.95 18.00
CA LEU A 28 27.19 11.98 19.40
C LEU A 28 28.22 11.31 20.32
N LEU A 29 28.74 10.14 19.95
CA LEU A 29 29.76 9.44 20.71
C LEU A 29 31.07 10.22 20.76
N ALA A 30 31.47 10.86 19.66
CA ALA A 30 32.66 11.69 19.59
C ALA A 30 32.61 12.97 20.45
N LEU A 31 31.46 13.30 21.05
CA LEU A 31 31.38 14.33 22.09
C LEU A 31 32.11 13.90 23.37
N ARG A 32 32.25 12.58 23.61
CA ARG A 32 32.97 12.05 24.75
C ARG A 32 34.48 12.00 24.48
N PRO A 33 35.34 12.38 25.45
CA PRO A 33 36.79 12.44 25.26
C PRO A 33 37.41 11.14 24.76
N ASN A 34 36.94 9.99 25.25
CA ASN A 34 37.51 8.68 24.95
C ASN A 34 37.17 8.16 23.54
N TRP A 35 36.28 8.84 22.81
CA TRP A 35 35.70 8.36 21.54
C TRP A 35 35.90 9.38 20.41
N LYS A 36 36.74 10.41 20.61
CA LYS A 36 37.00 11.48 19.63
C LYS A 36 37.50 10.96 18.28
N GLN A 37 38.17 9.80 18.28
CA GLN A 37 38.70 9.15 17.08
C GLN A 37 37.59 8.76 16.10
N LEU A 38 36.36 8.50 16.58
CA LEU A 38 35.22 8.18 15.70
C LEU A 38 34.85 9.33 14.76
N ALA A 39 35.11 10.58 15.15
CA ALA A 39 34.86 11.73 14.28
C ALA A 39 35.69 11.70 12.98
N SER A 40 36.81 10.96 12.96
CA SER A 40 37.62 10.76 11.77
C SER A 40 36.95 9.85 10.75
N ALA A 41 36.20 8.84 11.22
CA ALA A 41 35.45 7.92 10.36
C ALA A 41 34.29 8.60 9.62
N ASN A 42 33.75 9.71 10.15
CA ASN A 42 32.67 10.49 9.52
C ASN A 42 32.97 10.91 8.08
N ARG A 43 34.25 11.11 7.72
CA ARG A 43 34.64 11.39 6.32
C ARG A 43 34.34 10.20 5.41
N VAL A 44 34.77 9.00 5.80
CA VAL A 44 34.51 7.78 5.02
C VAL A 44 33.01 7.52 4.91
N ILE A 45 32.27 7.69 6.00
CA ILE A 45 30.81 7.52 6.02
C ILE A 45 30.14 8.48 5.02
N LEU A 46 30.51 9.77 5.04
CA LEU A 46 29.97 10.76 4.08
C LEU A 46 30.32 10.43 2.63
N LEU A 47 31.54 9.93 2.37
CA LEU A 47 31.96 9.51 1.04
C LEU A 47 31.08 8.38 0.49
N LEU A 48 30.63 7.45 1.34
CA LEU A 48 29.70 6.38 0.98
C LEU A 48 28.25 6.88 0.89
N THR A 49 27.88 7.86 1.72
CA THR A 49 26.52 8.41 1.79
C THR A 49 26.12 9.13 0.49
N ILE A 50 27.05 9.87 -0.13
CA ILE A 50 26.78 10.63 -1.36
C ILE A 50 26.32 9.73 -2.51
N PRO A 51 27.10 8.74 -2.99
CA PRO A 51 26.68 7.90 -4.11
C PRO A 51 25.42 7.10 -3.79
N ALA A 52 25.25 6.64 -2.53
CA ALA A 52 24.04 5.95 -2.10
C ALA A 52 22.79 6.85 -2.18
N SER A 53 22.92 8.12 -1.75
CA SER A 53 21.82 9.10 -1.84
C SER A 53 21.49 9.45 -3.29
N LEU A 54 22.51 9.62 -4.14
CA LEU A 54 22.31 9.89 -5.57
C LEU A 54 21.63 8.72 -6.27
N ALA A 55 22.07 7.47 -6.01
CA ALA A 55 21.43 6.28 -6.55
C ALA A 55 19.96 6.17 -6.11
N SER A 56 19.67 6.46 -4.84
CA SER A 56 18.30 6.48 -4.31
C SER A 56 17.42 7.52 -5.02
N VAL A 57 17.92 8.74 -5.20
CA VAL A 57 17.20 9.82 -5.93
C VAL A 57 16.97 9.44 -7.38
N VAL A 58 17.98 8.94 -8.09
CA VAL A 58 17.83 8.51 -9.49
C VAL A 58 16.74 7.43 -9.61
N CYS A 59 16.82 6.37 -8.79
CA CYS A 59 15.81 5.32 -8.80
C CYS A 59 14.41 5.85 -8.42
N GLY A 60 14.33 6.77 -7.45
CA GLY A 60 13.07 7.36 -7.01
C GLY A 60 12.39 8.21 -8.09
N TRP A 61 13.16 9.02 -8.82
CA TRP A 61 12.64 9.79 -9.95
C TRP A 61 12.22 8.90 -11.13
N LEU A 62 12.91 7.78 -11.35
CA LEU A 62 12.48 6.79 -12.35
C LEU A 62 11.19 6.08 -11.94
N LEU A 63 11.06 5.71 -10.66
CA LEU A 63 9.86 5.06 -10.11
C LEU A 63 8.63 5.98 -10.18
N ALA A 64 8.82 7.27 -9.93
CA ALA A 64 7.74 8.26 -9.95
C ALA A 64 7.08 8.45 -11.33
N ARG A 65 7.72 8.06 -12.44
CA ARG A 65 7.15 8.22 -13.79
C ARG A 65 5.95 7.32 -14.05
N GLY A 66 5.83 6.21 -13.34
CA GLY A 66 4.72 5.26 -13.46
C GLY A 66 3.61 5.46 -12.43
N GLN A 67 3.66 6.56 -11.66
CA GLN A 67 2.74 6.85 -10.56
C GLN A 67 1.93 8.10 -10.89
N GLU A 68 0.67 8.13 -10.46
CA GLU A 68 -0.15 9.33 -10.53
C GLU A 68 0.40 10.40 -9.57
N GLU A 69 0.47 11.65 -10.03
CA GLU A 69 1.12 12.73 -9.28
C GLU A 69 0.23 13.24 -8.14
N SER A 70 0.48 12.76 -6.92
CA SER A 70 -0.12 13.29 -5.70
C SER A 70 0.76 14.39 -5.07
N SER A 71 0.15 15.25 -4.24
CA SER A 71 0.88 16.28 -3.48
C SER A 71 1.96 15.65 -2.57
N THR A 72 1.65 14.53 -1.93
CA THR A 72 2.58 13.77 -1.08
C THR A 72 3.76 13.24 -1.89
N LEU A 73 3.52 12.68 -3.09
CA LEU A 73 4.57 12.21 -4.00
C LEU A 73 5.45 13.35 -4.49
N PHE A 74 4.84 14.49 -4.87
CA PHE A 74 5.57 15.69 -5.26
C PHE A 74 6.55 16.14 -4.17
N TRP A 75 6.05 16.33 -2.94
CA TRP A 75 6.89 16.75 -1.82
C TRP A 75 7.94 15.70 -1.47
N HIS A 76 7.60 14.42 -1.44
CA HIS A 76 8.55 13.34 -1.15
C HIS A 76 9.75 13.34 -2.10
N ARG A 77 9.53 13.51 -3.41
CA ARG A 77 10.60 13.58 -4.43
C ARG A 77 11.58 14.72 -4.18
N TRP A 78 11.05 15.91 -3.88
CA TRP A 78 11.87 17.09 -3.63
C TRP A 78 12.59 17.03 -2.29
N LEU A 79 11.94 16.54 -1.23
CA LEU A 79 12.58 16.32 0.06
C LEU A 79 13.73 15.30 -0.05
N GLY A 80 13.53 14.18 -0.76
CA GLY A 80 14.58 13.19 -1.02
C GLY A 80 15.76 13.76 -1.82
N THR A 81 15.48 14.58 -2.84
CA THR A 81 16.52 15.30 -3.59
C THR A 81 17.28 16.29 -2.70
N GLY A 82 16.57 16.96 -1.78
CA GLY A 82 17.16 17.81 -0.76
C GLY A 82 18.09 17.06 0.19
N VAL A 83 17.75 15.84 0.60
CA VAL A 83 18.62 14.99 1.45
C VAL A 83 19.93 14.65 0.71
N ALA A 84 19.85 14.31 -0.58
CA ALA A 84 21.05 14.06 -1.39
C ALA A 84 21.94 15.32 -1.52
N ALA A 85 21.33 16.49 -1.73
CA ALA A 85 22.07 17.76 -1.74
C ALA A 85 22.71 18.07 -0.38
N ALA A 86 21.99 17.79 0.72
CA ALA A 86 22.50 17.96 2.06
C ALA A 86 23.69 17.03 2.37
N ALA A 87 23.72 15.80 1.82
CA ALA A 87 24.87 14.91 1.93
C ALA A 87 26.15 15.54 1.34
N ILE A 88 26.03 16.16 0.17
CA ILE A 88 27.14 16.86 -0.51
C ILE A 88 27.56 18.09 0.30
N LEU A 89 26.60 18.87 0.81
CA LEU A 89 26.88 20.02 1.66
C LEU A 89 27.63 19.61 2.93
N LEU A 90 27.18 18.55 3.60
CA LEU A 90 27.84 18.00 4.80
C LEU A 90 29.28 17.60 4.52
N TRP A 91 29.54 16.94 3.40
CA TRP A 91 30.89 16.61 2.95
C TRP A 91 31.76 17.87 2.78
N ILE A 92 31.27 18.87 2.05
CA ILE A 92 32.00 20.13 1.81
C ILE A 92 32.34 20.84 3.14
N VAL A 93 31.34 21.00 4.01
CA VAL A 93 31.50 21.69 5.30
C VAL A 93 32.44 20.91 6.22
N ARG A 94 32.35 19.56 6.21
CA ARG A 94 33.25 18.70 6.98
C ARG A 94 34.70 18.78 6.50
N GLN A 95 34.93 18.86 5.18
CA GLN A 95 36.28 19.01 4.61
C GLN A 95 36.90 20.36 4.96
N ARG A 96 36.10 21.44 5.01
CA ARG A 96 36.55 22.77 5.46
C ARG A 96 36.81 22.86 6.98
N GLY A 97 36.52 21.81 7.75
CA GLY A 97 36.74 21.78 9.20
C GLY A 97 35.75 22.61 10.02
N TRP A 98 34.67 23.11 9.40
CA TRP A 98 33.67 23.96 10.07
C TRP A 98 32.72 23.15 10.95
N LEU A 99 33.21 22.64 12.07
CA LEU A 99 32.49 21.67 12.92
C LEU A 99 31.12 22.17 13.42
N ARG A 100 31.00 23.44 13.81
CA ARG A 100 29.71 24.00 14.28
C ARG A 100 28.68 24.06 13.15
N ALA A 101 29.11 24.50 11.96
CA ALA A 101 28.25 24.54 10.78
C ALA A 101 27.86 23.11 10.36
N TYR A 102 28.82 22.18 10.34
CA TYR A 102 28.60 20.77 10.05
C TYR A 102 27.51 20.16 10.96
N ARG A 103 27.60 20.37 12.28
CA ARG A 103 26.60 19.87 13.23
C ARG A 103 25.21 20.47 13.03
N ARG A 104 25.13 21.77 12.74
CA ARG A 104 23.86 22.45 12.42
C ARG A 104 23.25 21.92 11.13
N CYS A 105 24.06 21.77 10.08
CA CYS A 105 23.64 21.15 8.83
C CYS A 105 23.16 19.72 9.07
N LEU A 106 23.88 18.94 9.88
CA LEU A 106 23.54 17.54 10.16
C LEU A 106 22.19 17.44 10.85
N PHE A 107 21.94 18.29 11.86
CA PHE A 107 20.65 18.39 12.51
C PHE A 107 19.52 18.77 11.53
N GLY A 108 19.77 19.73 10.64
CA GLY A 108 18.82 20.08 9.57
C GLY A 108 18.54 18.92 8.62
N THR A 109 19.57 18.14 8.25
CA THR A 109 19.41 16.93 7.42
C THR A 109 18.55 15.89 8.12
N TYR A 110 18.66 15.72 9.44
CA TYR A 110 17.80 14.81 10.19
C TYR A 110 16.33 15.23 10.17
N ILE A 111 16.04 16.53 10.31
CA ILE A 111 14.66 17.04 10.16
C ILE A 111 14.14 16.73 8.76
N LEU A 112 14.94 17.03 7.74
CA LEU A 112 14.57 16.76 6.35
C LEU A 112 14.32 15.26 6.09
N LEU A 113 15.19 14.41 6.64
CA LEU A 113 15.07 12.95 6.55
C LEU A 113 13.79 12.47 7.23
N THR A 114 13.45 12.97 8.41
CA THR A 114 12.20 12.61 9.11
C THR A 114 10.96 12.96 8.28
N VAL A 115 10.90 14.16 7.69
CA VAL A 115 9.75 14.56 6.86
C VAL A 115 9.70 13.73 5.57
N ALA A 116 10.85 13.49 4.94
CA ALA A 116 10.93 12.63 3.75
C ALA A 116 10.49 11.18 4.05
N SER A 117 10.93 10.62 5.18
CA SER A 117 10.57 9.28 5.66
C SER A 117 9.08 9.19 6.01
N HIS A 118 8.50 10.23 6.61
CA HIS A 118 7.06 10.29 6.88
C HIS A 118 6.27 10.18 5.58
N ASN A 119 6.55 11.04 4.59
CA ASN A 119 5.87 11.00 3.30
C ASN A 119 6.12 9.67 2.56
N GLY A 120 7.33 9.11 2.67
CA GLY A 120 7.65 7.81 2.10
C GLY A 120 6.78 6.69 2.67
N GLY A 121 6.62 6.67 3.99
CA GLY A 121 5.71 5.74 4.68
C GLY A 121 4.25 5.97 4.30
N SER A 122 3.81 7.22 4.16
CA SER A 122 2.44 7.54 3.72
C SER A 122 2.15 7.05 2.30
N ILE A 123 3.14 7.07 1.40
CA ILE A 123 3.00 6.55 0.03
C ILE A 123 2.88 5.02 0.03
N THR A 124 3.65 4.31 0.86
CA THR A 124 3.66 2.84 0.86
C THR A 124 2.58 2.21 1.73
N HIS A 125 2.19 2.86 2.82
CA HIS A 125 1.30 2.30 3.83
C HIS A 125 0.03 3.15 4.08
N GLY A 126 -0.09 4.32 3.46
CA GLY A 126 -1.21 5.25 3.67
C GLY A 126 -0.96 6.22 4.83
N GLU A 127 -1.67 7.36 4.82
CA GLU A 127 -1.44 8.48 5.77
C GLU A 127 -1.66 8.13 7.25
N ASN A 128 -2.49 7.12 7.52
CA ASN A 128 -2.89 6.74 8.87
C ASN A 128 -2.22 5.46 9.39
N PHE A 129 -1.20 4.94 8.70
CA PHE A 129 -0.59 3.66 9.08
C PHE A 129 -0.01 3.65 10.51
N LEU A 130 0.65 4.73 10.90
CA LEU A 130 1.22 4.91 12.24
C LEU A 130 0.24 5.56 13.23
N SER A 131 -0.99 5.83 12.81
CA SER A 131 -2.00 6.32 13.74
C SER A 131 -2.32 5.21 14.73
N TRP A 132 -2.43 5.57 16.02
CA TRP A 132 -2.96 4.64 17.01
C TRP A 132 -4.28 4.07 16.47
N PRO A 133 -4.55 2.75 16.60
CA PRO A 133 -5.82 2.18 16.19
C PRO A 133 -6.92 2.87 17.00
N ARG A 134 -7.46 3.94 16.42
CA ARG A 134 -8.70 4.53 16.86
C ARG A 134 -9.70 3.44 16.55
N ASN A 135 -10.33 2.86 17.57
CA ASN A 135 -11.60 2.21 17.31
C ASN A 135 -12.39 3.25 16.53
N PRO A 136 -12.74 3.00 15.25
CA PRO A 136 -13.66 3.90 14.58
C PRO A 136 -14.85 4.00 15.53
N ALA A 137 -15.33 5.23 15.78
CA ALA A 137 -16.56 5.41 16.55
C ALA A 137 -17.55 4.36 16.03
N PRO A 138 -18.22 3.58 16.90
CA PRO A 138 -19.03 2.45 16.46
C PRO A 138 -19.92 2.95 15.34
N VAL A 139 -19.59 2.55 14.11
CA VAL A 139 -20.35 2.99 12.94
C VAL A 139 -21.69 2.33 13.17
N LYS A 140 -22.69 3.13 13.53
CA LYS A 140 -24.02 2.61 13.76
C LYS A 140 -24.37 1.82 12.51
N PRO A 141 -24.62 0.50 12.59
CA PRO A 141 -24.92 -0.29 11.42
C PRO A 141 -26.11 0.36 10.72
N LEU A 142 -25.99 0.52 9.40
CA LEU A 142 -27.06 1.07 8.59
C LEU A 142 -28.34 0.30 8.90
N SER A 143 -29.43 1.03 9.16
CA SER A 143 -30.74 0.39 9.24
C SER A 143 -31.06 -0.29 7.90
N ASN A 144 -31.92 -1.30 7.90
CA ASN A 144 -32.28 -1.99 6.66
C ASN A 144 -32.82 -1.03 5.61
N ALA A 145 -33.59 0.00 6.01
CA ALA A 145 -34.10 1.01 5.09
C ALA A 145 -32.99 1.83 4.44
N GLU A 146 -31.99 2.27 5.22
CA GLU A 146 -30.83 2.99 4.70
C GLU A 146 -29.97 2.11 3.80
N LEU A 147 -29.77 0.85 4.19
CA LEU A 147 -29.00 -0.12 3.42
C LEU A 147 -29.66 -0.40 2.06
N LEU A 148 -30.98 -0.61 2.01
CA LEU A 148 -31.70 -0.86 0.75
C LEU A 148 -31.59 0.30 -0.26
N ALA A 149 -31.37 1.53 0.21
CA ALA A 149 -31.18 2.69 -0.66
C ALA A 149 -29.74 2.81 -1.24
N GLN A 150 -28.79 2.00 -0.78
CA GLN A 150 -27.39 2.07 -1.20
C GLN A 150 -27.14 1.34 -2.53
N PRO A 151 -26.16 1.79 -3.35
CA PRO A 151 -25.72 1.04 -4.52
C PRO A 151 -25.18 -0.34 -4.13
N ALA A 152 -25.76 -1.41 -4.66
CA ALA A 152 -25.44 -2.78 -4.25
C ALA A 152 -23.97 -3.12 -4.52
N TYR A 153 -23.51 -2.83 -5.72
CA TYR A 153 -22.14 -3.15 -6.11
C TYR A 153 -21.13 -2.35 -5.29
N LYS A 154 -21.24 -1.02 -5.28
CA LYS A 154 -20.25 -0.14 -4.62
C LYS A 154 -20.22 -0.34 -3.11
N THR A 155 -21.37 -0.55 -2.47
CA THR A 155 -21.48 -0.62 -1.02
C THR A 155 -21.18 -2.01 -0.47
N VAL A 156 -21.52 -3.07 -1.21
CA VAL A 156 -21.45 -4.45 -0.68
C VAL A 156 -20.44 -5.33 -1.43
N ILE A 157 -20.42 -5.26 -2.76
CA ILE A 157 -19.63 -6.20 -3.59
C ILE A 157 -18.20 -5.72 -3.78
N GLN A 158 -17.98 -4.45 -4.14
CA GLN A 158 -16.65 -3.88 -4.34
C GLN A 158 -15.74 -4.04 -3.10
N PRO A 159 -16.21 -3.80 -1.85
CA PRO A 159 -15.37 -4.03 -0.68
C PRO A 159 -14.92 -5.49 -0.49
N ILE A 160 -15.73 -6.46 -0.92
CA ILE A 160 -15.32 -7.88 -0.95
C ILE A 160 -14.20 -8.06 -1.98
N PHE A 161 -14.37 -7.54 -3.20
CA PHE A 161 -13.33 -7.65 -4.23
C PHE A 161 -12.04 -6.93 -3.86
N ASP A 162 -12.10 -5.74 -3.29
CA ASP A 162 -10.93 -4.97 -2.84
C ASP A 162 -10.09 -5.76 -1.84
N LYS A 163 -10.78 -6.46 -0.93
CA LYS A 163 -10.15 -7.22 0.15
C LYS A 163 -9.57 -8.56 -0.30
N TYR A 164 -10.30 -9.29 -1.15
CA TYR A 164 -9.99 -10.70 -1.45
C TYR A 164 -9.41 -10.91 -2.85
N CYS A 165 -9.68 -10.01 -3.80
CA CYS A 165 -9.42 -10.26 -5.22
C CYS A 165 -8.39 -9.27 -5.83
N VAL A 166 -8.51 -7.97 -5.50
CA VAL A 166 -7.75 -6.89 -6.16
C VAL A 166 -6.23 -7.01 -5.98
N SER A 167 -5.74 -7.62 -4.90
CA SER A 167 -4.30 -7.85 -4.71
C SER A 167 -3.65 -8.70 -5.83
N CYS A 168 -4.44 -9.53 -6.51
CA CYS A 168 -4.02 -10.37 -7.64
C CYS A 168 -4.68 -10.01 -8.98
N HIS A 169 -5.82 -9.31 -8.93
CA HIS A 169 -6.66 -8.90 -10.06
C HIS A 169 -6.90 -7.38 -10.05
N GLY A 170 -5.84 -6.60 -9.91
CA GLY A 170 -5.87 -5.14 -9.83
C GLY A 170 -4.86 -4.48 -10.78
N THR A 171 -4.67 -3.17 -10.64
CA THR A 171 -3.77 -2.38 -11.51
C THR A 171 -2.32 -2.86 -11.46
N THR A 172 -1.83 -3.25 -10.28
CA THR A 172 -0.44 -3.66 -10.06
C THR A 172 -0.16 -5.09 -10.54
N LYS A 173 -1.16 -5.96 -10.45
CA LYS A 173 -1.06 -7.38 -10.80
C LYS A 173 -2.40 -7.83 -11.36
N SER A 174 -2.40 -8.40 -12.56
CA SER A 174 -3.61 -8.80 -13.28
C SER A 174 -3.50 -10.25 -13.73
N LYS A 175 -3.62 -11.19 -12.78
CA LYS A 175 -3.56 -12.63 -13.09
C LYS A 175 -4.71 -12.99 -14.06
N GLY A 176 -4.40 -13.80 -15.09
CA GLY A 176 -5.35 -14.20 -16.13
C GLY A 176 -5.99 -13.01 -16.87
N ALA A 177 -5.26 -11.90 -17.00
CA ALA A 177 -5.71 -10.62 -17.56
C ALA A 177 -6.99 -10.05 -16.93
N LEU A 178 -7.41 -10.55 -15.76
CA LEU A 178 -8.66 -10.17 -15.11
C LEU A 178 -8.42 -9.05 -14.09
N ARG A 179 -9.31 -8.06 -14.14
CA ARG A 179 -9.29 -6.85 -13.30
C ARG A 179 -10.61 -6.68 -12.57
N MET A 180 -10.56 -6.49 -11.26
CA MET A 180 -11.72 -6.44 -10.35
C MET A 180 -11.74 -5.19 -9.46
N ASP A 181 -10.84 -4.23 -9.70
CA ASP A 181 -10.74 -2.96 -8.97
C ASP A 181 -11.81 -1.94 -9.37
N THR A 182 -12.49 -2.16 -10.50
CA THR A 182 -13.62 -1.33 -10.95
C THR A 182 -14.68 -2.20 -11.63
N ALA A 183 -15.94 -1.76 -11.58
CA ALA A 183 -17.06 -2.42 -12.25
C ALA A 183 -16.83 -2.57 -13.77
N GLU A 184 -16.32 -1.53 -14.41
CA GLU A 184 -16.06 -1.50 -15.85
C GLU A 184 -15.04 -2.55 -16.27
N GLN A 185 -14.00 -2.74 -15.45
CA GLN A 185 -12.96 -3.74 -15.72
C GLN A 185 -13.43 -5.16 -15.40
N LEU A 186 -14.23 -5.32 -14.35
CA LEU A 186 -14.85 -6.61 -14.01
C LEU A 186 -15.71 -7.14 -15.17
N LEU A 187 -16.51 -6.26 -15.78
CA LEU A 187 -17.37 -6.60 -16.92
C LEU A 187 -16.59 -6.94 -18.20
N LYS A 188 -15.34 -6.46 -18.34
CA LYS A 188 -14.48 -6.84 -19.48
C LYS A 188 -14.01 -8.28 -19.42
N GLY A 189 -13.95 -8.87 -18.22
CA GLY A 189 -13.45 -10.24 -18.03
C GLY A 189 -11.92 -10.35 -18.15
N GLY A 190 -11.43 -11.57 -18.36
CA GLY A 190 -10.01 -11.87 -18.52
C GLY A 190 -9.76 -12.88 -19.64
N ASP A 191 -8.63 -13.58 -19.60
CA ASP A 191 -8.22 -14.54 -20.63
C ASP A 191 -9.22 -15.70 -20.81
N SER A 192 -9.93 -16.06 -19.74
CA SER A 192 -11.00 -17.08 -19.76
C SER A 192 -12.37 -16.53 -20.15
N GLY A 193 -12.44 -15.28 -20.63
CA GLY A 193 -13.68 -14.57 -20.92
C GLY A 193 -14.30 -13.91 -19.69
N SER A 194 -15.62 -13.72 -19.71
CA SER A 194 -16.36 -13.15 -18.58
C SER A 194 -16.23 -14.03 -17.35
N CYS A 195 -15.84 -13.44 -16.21
CA CYS A 195 -15.86 -14.14 -14.93
C CYS A 195 -17.27 -14.19 -14.30
N LEU A 196 -18.20 -13.42 -14.86
CA LEU A 196 -19.59 -13.33 -14.45
C LEU A 196 -20.47 -14.09 -15.44
N ASP A 197 -21.41 -14.87 -14.92
CA ASP A 197 -22.53 -15.39 -15.70
C ASP A 197 -23.83 -14.79 -15.13
N PRO A 198 -24.46 -13.83 -15.83
CA PRO A 198 -25.65 -13.14 -15.34
C PRO A 198 -26.90 -14.00 -15.52
N ALA A 199 -26.97 -15.12 -14.81
CA ALA A 199 -28.17 -15.95 -14.68
C ALA A 199 -28.00 -17.07 -13.64
N ASN A 200 -26.76 -17.50 -13.39
CA ASN A 200 -26.48 -18.60 -12.48
C ASN A 200 -25.11 -18.45 -11.80
N ALA A 201 -25.12 -18.19 -10.50
CA ALA A 201 -23.91 -18.06 -9.70
C ALA A 201 -23.03 -19.32 -9.74
N GLU A 202 -23.64 -20.51 -9.74
CA GLU A 202 -22.92 -21.78 -9.74
C GLU A 202 -22.24 -22.07 -11.09
N GLU A 203 -22.75 -21.48 -12.18
CA GLU A 203 -22.13 -21.61 -13.50
C GLU A 203 -21.07 -20.55 -13.78
N SER A 204 -21.15 -19.40 -13.09
CA SER A 204 -20.16 -18.33 -13.21
C SER A 204 -18.76 -18.81 -12.77
N LEU A 205 -17.73 -18.43 -13.54
CA LEU A 205 -16.33 -18.75 -13.18
C LEU A 205 -15.96 -18.19 -11.80
N LEU A 206 -16.45 -17.00 -11.46
CA LEU A 206 -16.27 -16.42 -10.13
C LEU A 206 -16.88 -17.33 -9.06
N GLY A 207 -18.15 -17.71 -9.20
CA GLY A 207 -18.85 -18.55 -8.23
C GLY A 207 -18.27 -19.94 -8.09
N LYS A 208 -17.79 -20.55 -9.19
CA LYS A 208 -17.07 -21.83 -9.18
C LYS A 208 -15.79 -21.72 -8.37
N ARG A 209 -14.91 -20.77 -8.72
CA ARG A 209 -13.57 -20.67 -8.10
C ARG A 209 -13.61 -20.35 -6.61
N VAL A 210 -14.57 -19.55 -6.15
CA VAL A 210 -14.70 -19.23 -4.70
C VAL A 210 -15.34 -20.36 -3.89
N ALA A 211 -15.92 -21.36 -4.56
CA ALA A 211 -16.58 -22.50 -3.94
C ALA A 211 -15.75 -23.79 -4.00
N LEU A 212 -14.57 -23.74 -4.63
CA LEU A 212 -13.65 -24.87 -4.66
C LEU A 212 -13.10 -25.17 -3.25
N PRO A 213 -12.63 -26.41 -3.02
CA PRO A 213 -11.84 -26.73 -1.84
C PRO A 213 -10.58 -25.85 -1.75
N ASN A 214 -10.17 -25.45 -0.54
CA ASN A 214 -9.01 -24.55 -0.36
C ASN A 214 -7.69 -25.13 -0.89
N ASP A 215 -7.59 -26.46 -1.04
CA ASP A 215 -6.43 -27.18 -1.56
C ASP A 215 -6.47 -27.37 -3.09
N ASP A 216 -7.51 -26.87 -3.76
CA ASP A 216 -7.60 -26.86 -5.21
C ASP A 216 -6.76 -25.70 -5.81
N ASP A 217 -5.98 -25.99 -6.85
CA ASP A 217 -5.11 -25.01 -7.50
C ASP A 217 -5.88 -23.85 -8.15
N ASP A 218 -7.14 -24.07 -8.54
CA ASP A 218 -8.02 -23.07 -9.12
C ASP A 218 -8.86 -22.31 -8.08
N HIS A 219 -8.75 -22.67 -6.79
CA HIS A 219 -9.45 -22.01 -5.69
C HIS A 219 -9.03 -20.54 -5.57
N MET A 220 -10.03 -19.69 -5.36
CA MET A 220 -9.82 -18.26 -5.17
C MET A 220 -10.54 -17.78 -3.91
N PRO A 221 -9.87 -17.02 -3.02
CA PRO A 221 -8.45 -16.65 -3.03
C PRO A 221 -7.52 -17.87 -2.84
N PRO A 222 -6.28 -17.84 -3.37
CA PRO A 222 -5.37 -18.98 -3.27
C PRO A 222 -4.96 -19.25 -1.81
N ASP A 223 -4.42 -20.44 -1.55
CA ASP A 223 -3.95 -20.82 -0.21
C ASP A 223 -2.96 -19.78 0.38
N GLY A 224 -3.05 -19.60 1.69
CA GLY A 224 -2.32 -18.57 2.44
C GLY A 224 -2.83 -17.14 2.24
N LYS A 225 -3.92 -16.90 1.47
CA LYS A 225 -4.61 -15.61 1.42
C LYS A 225 -5.86 -15.59 2.29
N PRO A 226 -6.30 -14.40 2.76
CA PRO A 226 -7.57 -14.27 3.47
C PRO A 226 -8.70 -14.89 2.65
N GLN A 227 -9.48 -15.76 3.29
CA GLN A 227 -10.62 -16.43 2.67
C GLN A 227 -11.92 -15.69 2.95
N LEU A 228 -12.91 -15.89 2.09
CA LEU A 228 -14.25 -15.35 2.30
C LEU A 228 -14.95 -16.12 3.43
N SER A 229 -15.71 -15.41 4.26
CA SER A 229 -16.64 -16.01 5.20
C SER A 229 -17.88 -16.54 4.48
N GLU A 230 -18.64 -17.42 5.14
CA GLU A 230 -19.92 -17.92 4.63
C GLU A 230 -20.89 -16.77 4.29
N SER A 231 -20.93 -15.72 5.12
CA SER A 231 -21.78 -14.54 4.87
C SER A 231 -21.39 -13.81 3.59
N GLN A 232 -20.10 -13.70 3.28
CA GLN A 232 -19.60 -13.05 2.08
C GLN A 232 -19.83 -13.91 0.83
N LEU A 233 -19.65 -15.23 0.94
CA LEU A 233 -19.97 -16.18 -0.13
C LEU A 233 -21.48 -16.14 -0.46
N ALA A 234 -22.34 -16.13 0.56
CA ALA A 234 -23.79 -16.03 0.38
C ALA A 234 -24.18 -14.72 -0.34
N VAL A 235 -23.57 -13.60 0.05
CA VAL A 235 -23.79 -12.28 -0.58
C VAL A 235 -23.32 -12.27 -2.03
N LEU A 236 -22.14 -12.81 -2.34
CA LEU A 236 -21.64 -12.90 -3.72
C LEU A 236 -22.55 -13.78 -4.58
N ARG A 237 -22.95 -14.96 -4.09
CA ARG A 237 -23.87 -15.86 -4.80
C ARG A 237 -25.22 -15.20 -5.07
N TRP A 238 -25.77 -14.51 -4.08
CA TRP A 238 -27.01 -13.76 -4.24
C TRP A 238 -26.89 -12.68 -5.32
N TRP A 239 -25.82 -11.88 -5.29
CA TRP A 239 -25.61 -10.83 -6.28
C TRP A 239 -25.40 -11.38 -7.69
N LEU A 240 -24.64 -12.49 -7.83
CA LEU A 240 -24.47 -13.20 -9.09
C LEU A 240 -25.81 -13.71 -9.64
N ASN A 241 -26.62 -14.37 -8.80
CA ASN A 241 -27.96 -14.85 -9.18
C ASN A 241 -28.93 -13.72 -9.53
N ALA A 242 -28.71 -12.52 -9.01
CA ALA A 242 -29.49 -11.33 -9.36
C ALA A 242 -29.02 -10.67 -10.67
N GLY A 243 -28.13 -11.33 -11.43
CA GLY A 243 -27.61 -10.86 -12.71
C GLY A 243 -26.35 -10.00 -12.61
N ALA A 244 -25.68 -10.01 -11.45
CA ALA A 244 -24.46 -9.27 -11.18
C ALA A 244 -24.52 -7.76 -11.55
N PRO A 245 -25.61 -7.02 -11.22
CA PRO A 245 -25.73 -5.63 -11.62
C PRO A 245 -24.72 -4.74 -10.90
N THR A 246 -24.14 -3.79 -11.63
CA THR A 246 -23.13 -2.86 -11.10
C THR A 246 -23.70 -1.47 -10.77
N ASP A 247 -24.92 -1.18 -11.22
CA ASP A 247 -25.57 0.13 -11.20
C ASP A 247 -26.86 0.20 -10.36
N LYS A 248 -27.35 -0.94 -9.85
CA LYS A 248 -28.60 -1.01 -9.08
C LYS A 248 -28.41 -0.78 -7.58
N ALA A 249 -29.42 -0.19 -6.94
CA ALA A 249 -29.52 -0.12 -5.48
C ALA A 249 -29.96 -1.47 -4.88
N LEU A 250 -29.55 -1.75 -3.64
CA LEU A 250 -29.84 -3.02 -2.95
C LEU A 250 -31.33 -3.38 -2.95
N GLY A 251 -32.20 -2.40 -2.71
CA GLY A 251 -33.65 -2.62 -2.69
C GLY A 251 -34.23 -3.08 -4.02
N GLU A 252 -33.60 -2.72 -5.13
CA GLU A 252 -34.04 -3.14 -6.47
C GLU A 252 -33.74 -4.63 -6.74
N LEU A 253 -32.73 -5.20 -6.06
CA LEU A 253 -32.43 -6.64 -6.12
C LEU A 253 -33.31 -7.47 -5.17
N LYS A 254 -34.16 -6.83 -4.37
CA LYS A 254 -35.11 -7.48 -3.44
C LYS A 254 -34.45 -8.57 -2.56
N PRO A 255 -33.41 -8.24 -1.77
CA PRO A 255 -32.76 -9.20 -0.88
C PRO A 255 -33.75 -9.74 0.15
N THR A 256 -33.63 -11.02 0.49
CA THR A 256 -34.37 -11.62 1.60
C THR A 256 -33.85 -11.09 2.95
N ALA A 257 -34.60 -11.31 4.03
CA ALA A 257 -34.16 -10.93 5.37
C ALA A 257 -32.83 -11.61 5.75
N GLU A 258 -32.64 -12.87 5.37
CA GLU A 258 -31.41 -13.61 5.59
C GLU A 258 -30.22 -12.98 4.85
N ILE A 259 -30.39 -12.62 3.58
CA ILE A 259 -29.36 -11.93 2.81
C ILE A 259 -29.03 -10.56 3.42
N LEU A 260 -30.01 -9.81 3.90
CA LEU A 260 -29.75 -8.55 4.59
C LEU A 260 -28.88 -8.73 5.84
N VAL A 261 -29.10 -9.81 6.61
CA VAL A 261 -28.25 -10.17 7.75
C VAL A 261 -26.84 -10.53 7.27
N SER A 262 -26.71 -11.32 6.19
CA SER A 262 -25.40 -11.65 5.61
C SER A 262 -24.65 -10.40 5.09
N ILE A 263 -25.36 -9.45 4.48
CA ILE A 263 -24.79 -8.16 4.04
C ILE A 263 -24.28 -7.38 5.25
N GLN A 264 -25.11 -7.21 6.28
CA GLN A 264 -24.70 -6.50 7.50
C GLN A 264 -23.49 -7.17 8.17
N THR A 265 -23.46 -8.50 8.20
CA THR A 265 -22.34 -9.28 8.76
C THR A 265 -21.08 -9.11 7.92
N SER A 266 -21.20 -9.14 6.60
CA SER A 266 -20.10 -8.90 5.66
C SER A 266 -19.49 -7.51 5.84
N LEU A 267 -20.34 -6.48 6.01
CA LEU A 267 -19.93 -5.09 6.23
C LEU A 267 -19.33 -4.86 7.64
N ALA A 268 -19.80 -5.60 8.63
CA ALA A 268 -19.32 -5.49 10.01
C ALA A 268 -18.01 -6.25 10.26
N THR A 269 -17.66 -7.22 9.42
CA THR A 269 -16.43 -8.00 9.56
C THR A 269 -15.22 -7.14 9.21
N PRO A 270 -14.39 -6.70 10.18
CA PRO A 270 -13.22 -5.91 9.87
C PRO A 270 -12.29 -6.67 8.92
N ALA A 271 -11.45 -5.94 8.18
CA ALA A 271 -10.31 -6.54 7.52
C ALA A 271 -9.59 -7.47 8.53
N PRO A 272 -9.30 -8.75 8.21
CA PRO A 272 -8.43 -9.52 9.09
C PRO A 272 -7.15 -8.70 9.21
N LYS A 273 -6.76 -8.46 10.46
CA LYS A 273 -5.47 -7.83 10.76
C LYS A 273 -4.42 -8.54 9.92
N GLY A 274 -3.60 -7.74 9.24
CA GLY A 274 -2.62 -8.21 8.27
C GLY A 274 -1.99 -9.50 8.73
N VAL A 275 -2.00 -10.50 7.84
CA VAL A 275 -1.09 -11.62 7.94
C VAL A 275 0.29 -10.99 8.04
N GLU A 276 0.89 -11.09 9.22
CA GLU A 276 2.30 -10.80 9.45
C GLU A 276 3.07 -11.54 8.36
N VAL A 277 3.70 -10.77 7.48
CA VAL A 277 4.73 -11.30 6.61
C VAL A 277 5.91 -11.57 7.52
N GLN A 278 6.04 -12.84 7.95
CA GLN A 278 7.33 -13.41 8.33
C GLN A 278 8.17 -13.59 7.06
#